data_AF-A0A3E0NXQ8-F1
#
_entry.id   AF-A0A3E0NXQ8-F1
#
_cell.length_a   1.000
_cell.length_b   1.000
_cell.length_c   1.000
_cell.angle_alpha   90.00
_cell.angle_beta   90.00
_cell.angle_gamma   90.00
#
_symmetry.space_group_name_H-M   'P 1'
#
loop_
_entity.id
_entity.type
_entity.pdbx_description
1 polymer ?
#
loop_
_entity_poly.entity_id
_entity_poly.type
_entity_poly.pdbx_seq_one_letter_code
_entity_poly.pdbx_strand_id
1 'polypeptide(L)'
;MTAGGRSDERSADGRRRLRHWIVGALVLASTGALANAFMIDLCDLVYDCGCRSLWDGAAEDCNIHDATTHDCPWCTTGRLGVVLPPALVLATQGLIAFWPGRLAWWKRLLLALLAFPAVGGAVGLGFGLATGYWS
;
A
#
# COMPACT_ATOMS: atom_id res chain seq x y z
N MET A 1 -43.94 25.95 -11.33
CA MET A 1 -43.24 24.67 -11.00
C MET A 1 -42.44 24.33 -12.26
N THR A 2 -41.11 24.45 -12.39
CA THR A 2 -40.07 23.62 -11.75
C THR A 2 -38.63 24.19 -11.95
N ALA A 3 -38.43 25.51 -11.95
CA ALA A 3 -37.07 26.08 -12.09
C ALA A 3 -36.15 25.84 -10.86
N GLY A 4 -36.73 25.75 -9.65
CA GLY A 4 -35.96 25.56 -8.40
C GLY A 4 -35.42 24.14 -8.16
N GLY A 5 -36.02 23.10 -8.75
CA GLY A 5 -35.57 21.72 -8.52
C GLY A 5 -34.20 21.40 -9.13
N ARG A 6 -33.85 22.06 -10.24
CA ARG A 6 -32.65 21.76 -11.03
C ARG A 6 -31.35 22.30 -10.41
N SER A 7 -31.44 23.36 -9.60
CA SER A 7 -30.32 23.92 -8.84
C SER A 7 -29.99 23.08 -7.60
N ASP A 8 -31.02 22.57 -6.92
CA ASP A 8 -30.86 21.77 -5.69
C ASP A 8 -30.23 20.40 -6.00
N GLU A 9 -30.63 19.76 -7.10
CA GLU A 9 -30.05 18.49 -7.55
C GLU A 9 -28.57 18.61 -7.91
N ARG A 10 -28.16 19.69 -8.61
CA ARG A 10 -26.75 19.95 -8.94
C ARG A 10 -25.90 20.20 -7.70
N SER A 11 -26.42 20.95 -6.72
CA SER A 11 -25.73 21.21 -5.46
C SER A 11 -25.56 19.92 -4.64
N ALA A 12 -26.58 19.06 -4.62
CA ALA A 12 -26.53 17.78 -3.91
C ALA A 12 -25.59 16.75 -4.57
N ASP A 13 -25.52 16.70 -5.90
CA ASP A 13 -24.54 15.86 -6.63
C ASP A 13 -23.10 16.35 -6.37
N GLY A 14 -22.87 17.66 -6.43
CA GLY A 14 -21.57 18.28 -6.14
C GLY A 14 -21.05 17.94 -4.74
N ARG A 15 -21.88 18.08 -3.70
CA ARG A 15 -21.51 17.69 -2.32
C ARG A 15 -21.23 16.19 -2.19
N ARG A 16 -21.99 15.33 -2.88
CA ARG A 16 -21.77 13.88 -2.86
C ARG A 16 -20.44 13.49 -3.51
N ARG A 17 -20.12 14.06 -4.66
CA ARG A 17 -18.82 13.86 -5.33
C ARG A 17 -17.66 14.39 -4.49
N LEU A 18 -17.76 15.62 -3.97
CA LEU A 18 -16.72 16.20 -3.12
C LEU A 18 -16.46 15.32 -1.89
N ARG A 19 -17.52 14.88 -1.18
CA ARG A 19 -17.37 13.96 -0.04
C ARG A 19 -16.70 12.65 -0.44
N HIS A 20 -17.06 12.09 -1.59
CA HIS A 20 -16.44 10.86 -2.09
C HIS A 20 -14.93 11.03 -2.33
N TRP A 21 -14.52 12.13 -2.97
CA TRP A 21 -13.11 12.45 -3.19
C TRP A 21 -12.35 12.70 -1.89
N ILE A 22 -12.93 13.44 -0.94
CA ILE A 22 -12.29 13.69 0.37
C ILE A 22 -12.09 12.37 1.12
N VAL A 23 -13.12 11.53 1.21
CA VAL A 23 -13.01 10.22 1.89
C VAL A 23 -11.98 9.34 1.19
N GLY A 24 -11.99 9.28 -0.14
CA GLY A 24 -10.99 8.53 -0.91
C GLY A 24 -9.57 9.02 -0.65
N ALA A 25 -9.33 10.33 -0.69
CA ALA A 25 -8.03 10.92 -0.41
C ALA A 25 -7.55 10.63 1.02
N LEU A 26 -8.43 10.75 2.02
CA LEU A 26 -8.09 10.43 3.42
C LEU A 26 -7.78 8.95 3.62
N VAL A 27 -8.55 8.05 3.01
CA VAL A 27 -8.28 6.61 3.05
C VAL A 27 -6.94 6.30 2.40
N LEU A 28 -6.69 6.81 1.19
CA LEU A 28 -5.42 6.55 0.50
C LEU A 28 -4.22 7.14 1.26
N ALA A 29 -4.32 8.39 1.72
CA ALA A 29 -3.22 9.04 2.45
C ALA A 29 -2.88 8.29 3.75
N SER A 30 -3.90 7.93 4.54
CA SER A 30 -3.69 7.22 5.80
C SER A 30 -3.14 5.80 5.60
N THR A 31 -3.74 5.03 4.69
CA THR A 31 -3.32 3.64 4.44
C THR A 31 -1.99 3.55 3.69
N GLY A 32 -1.71 4.49 2.79
CA GLY A 32 -0.44 4.59 2.09
C GLY A 32 0.70 5.01 3.01
N ALA A 33 0.46 5.97 3.92
CA ALA A 33 1.44 6.35 4.93
C ALA A 33 1.80 5.17 5.85
N LEU A 34 0.79 4.40 6.28
CA LEU A 34 1.02 3.17 7.06
C LEU A 34 1.80 2.13 6.25
N ALA A 35 1.39 1.84 5.02
CA ALA A 35 2.10 0.89 4.17
C ALA A 35 3.58 1.29 3.96
N ASN A 36 3.85 2.57 3.77
CA ASN A 36 5.21 3.07 3.64
C ASN A 36 5.99 2.94 4.96
N ALA A 37 5.36 3.25 6.09
CA ALA A 37 5.97 3.15 7.42
C ALA A 37 6.38 1.71 7.77
N PHE A 38 5.59 0.71 7.36
CA PHE A 38 5.80 -0.71 7.69
C PHE A 38 6.40 -1.53 6.54
N MET A 39 6.80 -0.91 5.43
CA MET A 39 7.30 -1.66 4.26
C MET A 39 8.57 -2.44 4.58
N ILE A 40 9.45 -1.89 5.42
CA ILE A 40 10.67 -2.56 5.86
C ILE A 40 10.35 -3.71 6.82
N ASP A 41 9.41 -3.52 7.74
CA ASP A 41 8.96 -4.61 8.62
C ASP A 41 8.34 -5.77 7.83
N LEU A 42 7.61 -5.48 6.75
CA LEU A 42 7.09 -6.52 5.87
C LEU A 42 8.21 -7.24 5.10
N CYS A 43 9.25 -6.51 4.68
CA CYS A 43 10.44 -7.10 4.06
C CYS A 43 11.10 -8.11 4.99
N ASP A 44 11.36 -7.70 6.23
CA ASP A 44 11.92 -8.55 7.28
C ASP A 44 11.00 -9.74 7.58
N LEU A 45 9.69 -9.51 7.70
CA LEU A 45 8.74 -10.60 7.94
C LEU A 45 8.74 -11.67 6.83
N VAL A 46 8.93 -11.28 5.56
CA VAL A 46 8.90 -12.21 4.42
C VAL A 46 10.23 -12.97 4.29
N TYR A 47 11.35 -12.29 4.50
CA TYR A 47 12.68 -12.83 4.19
C TYR A 47 13.54 -13.13 5.40
N ASP A 48 13.16 -12.73 6.61
CA ASP A 48 13.99 -12.81 7.82
C ASP A 48 15.37 -12.14 7.60
N CYS A 49 15.36 -10.99 6.93
CA CYS A 49 16.57 -10.34 6.43
C CYS A 49 17.26 -9.43 7.46
N GLY A 50 16.75 -9.35 8.68
CA GLY A 50 17.31 -8.58 9.80
C GLY A 50 17.03 -7.08 9.73
N CYS A 51 16.22 -6.64 8.76
CA CYS A 51 15.87 -5.24 8.65
C CYS A 51 14.96 -4.83 9.81
N ARG A 52 15.15 -3.61 10.29
CA ARG A 52 14.36 -3.06 11.39
C ARG A 52 13.38 -2.02 10.89
N SER A 53 12.41 -1.70 11.73
CA SER A 53 11.42 -0.67 11.42
C SER A 53 12.07 0.67 11.05
N LEU A 54 11.36 1.52 10.30
CA LEU A 54 11.87 2.84 9.87
C LEU A 54 12.24 3.77 11.03
N TRP A 55 11.73 3.51 12.24
CA TRP A 55 12.03 4.27 13.46
C TRP A 55 13.10 3.61 14.34
N ASP A 56 13.70 2.51 13.90
CA ASP A 56 14.66 1.73 14.68
C ASP A 56 15.81 1.22 13.78
N GLY A 57 16.55 2.11 13.13
CA GLY A 57 17.72 1.72 12.31
C GLY A 57 17.40 1.28 10.87
N ALA A 58 16.13 1.06 10.53
CA ALA A 58 15.68 0.82 9.15
C ALA A 58 16.49 -0.27 8.42
N ALA A 59 17.34 0.13 7.48
CA ALA A 59 18.14 -0.77 6.66
C ALA A 59 19.56 -1.03 7.20
N GLU A 60 19.97 -0.36 8.28
CA GLU A 60 21.36 -0.34 8.75
C GLU A 60 21.85 -1.72 9.23
N ASP A 61 20.95 -2.54 9.75
CA ASP A 61 21.26 -3.87 10.29
C ASP A 61 20.86 -5.02 9.35
N CYS A 62 20.44 -4.73 8.11
CA CYS A 62 20.01 -5.77 7.18
C CYS A 62 21.17 -6.65 6.69
N ASN A 63 20.84 -7.88 6.33
CA ASN A 63 21.72 -8.89 5.75
C ASN A 63 22.56 -8.43 4.55
N ILE A 64 22.16 -7.38 3.83
CA ILE A 64 22.96 -6.80 2.73
C ILE A 64 24.33 -6.28 3.20
N HIS A 65 24.50 -6.08 4.51
CA HIS A 65 25.75 -5.69 5.15
C HIS A 65 26.54 -6.89 5.69
N ASP A 66 25.99 -8.10 5.63
CA ASP A 66 26.60 -9.35 6.08
C ASP A 66 26.87 -10.30 4.90
N ALA A 67 28.15 -10.48 4.59
CA ALA A 67 28.60 -11.33 3.49
C ALA A 67 28.31 -12.85 3.69
N THR A 68 27.81 -13.26 4.86
CA THR A 68 27.60 -14.67 5.20
C THR A 68 26.13 -15.13 5.05
N THR A 69 25.21 -14.20 4.88
CA THR A 69 23.75 -14.46 4.83
C THR A 69 23.21 -14.22 3.42
N HIS A 70 22.13 -14.91 3.02
CA HIS A 70 21.47 -14.67 1.73
C HIS A 70 20.86 -13.27 1.68
N ASP A 71 21.26 -12.48 0.68
CA ASP A 71 20.74 -11.13 0.49
C ASP A 71 19.24 -11.10 0.16
N CYS A 72 18.52 -10.11 0.71
CA CYS A 72 17.10 -9.92 0.44
C CYS A 72 16.82 -9.62 -1.05
N PRO A 73 15.90 -10.34 -1.72
CA PRO A 73 15.55 -10.12 -3.12
C PRO A 73 15.05 -8.70 -3.42
N TRP A 74 14.38 -8.05 -2.47
CA TRP A 74 13.92 -6.67 -2.67
C TRP A 74 15.06 -5.67 -2.74
N CYS A 75 16.17 -5.95 -2.06
CA CYS A 75 17.38 -5.12 -2.08
C CYS A 75 18.26 -5.44 -3.31
N THR A 76 18.41 -6.72 -3.67
CA THR A 76 19.34 -7.15 -4.73
C THR A 76 18.76 -7.07 -6.13
N THR A 77 17.44 -7.08 -6.30
CA THR A 77 16.80 -6.91 -7.62
C THR A 77 16.76 -5.44 -8.09
N GLY A 78 17.56 -4.58 -7.44
CA GLY A 78 17.71 -3.17 -7.77
C GLY A 78 16.40 -2.40 -7.67
N ARG A 79 16.18 -1.46 -8.61
CA ARG A 79 15.00 -0.57 -8.59
C ARG A 79 13.67 -1.31 -8.61
N LEU A 80 13.61 -2.49 -9.23
CA LEU A 80 12.36 -3.26 -9.30
C LEU A 80 11.95 -3.76 -7.91
N GLY A 81 12.88 -4.30 -7.12
CA GLY A 81 12.59 -4.77 -5.77
C GLY A 81 12.15 -3.65 -4.82
N VAL A 82 12.69 -2.44 -5.00
CA VAL A 82 12.36 -1.28 -4.16
C VAL A 82 11.05 -0.58 -4.60
N VAL A 83 10.79 -0.46 -5.90
CA VAL A 83 9.67 0.34 -6.41
C VAL A 83 8.40 -0.49 -6.61
N LEU A 84 8.53 -1.73 -7.08
CA LEU A 84 7.38 -2.52 -7.49
C LEU A 84 6.42 -2.86 -6.34
N PRO A 85 6.89 -3.36 -5.16
CA PRO A 85 6.00 -3.63 -4.04
C PRO A 85 5.19 -2.40 -3.57
N PRO A 86 5.80 -1.25 -3.23
CA PRO A 86 5.03 -0.08 -2.80
C PRO A 86 4.12 0.45 -3.90
N ALA A 87 4.55 0.44 -5.17
CA ALA A 87 3.73 0.92 -6.28
C ALA A 87 2.45 0.08 -6.45
N LEU A 88 2.56 -1.26 -6.36
CA LEU A 88 1.40 -2.15 -6.48
C LEU A 88 0.46 -2.05 -5.27
N VAL A 89 1.01 -1.90 -4.07
CA VAL A 89 0.21 -1.65 -2.86
C VAL A 89 -0.55 -0.32 -3.00
N LEU A 90 0.14 0.78 -3.32
CA LEU A 90 -0.49 2.11 -3.46
C LEU A 90 -1.52 2.14 -4.59
N ALA A 91 -1.25 1.50 -5.72
CA ALA A 91 -2.21 1.38 -6.81
C ALA A 91 -3.48 0.64 -6.34
N THR A 92 -3.33 -0.48 -5.64
CA THR A 92 -4.47 -1.24 -5.11
C THR A 92 -5.25 -0.44 -4.07
N GLN A 93 -4.56 0.23 -3.15
CA GLN A 93 -5.18 1.14 -2.18
C GLN A 93 -5.94 2.28 -2.86
N GLY A 94 -5.37 2.86 -3.91
CA GLY A 94 -6.01 3.92 -4.72
C GLY A 94 -7.28 3.43 -5.40
N LEU A 95 -7.24 2.25 -6.02
CA LEU A 95 -8.41 1.62 -6.65
C LEU A 95 -9.53 1.39 -5.63
N ILE A 96 -9.21 0.91 -4.42
CA ILE A 96 -10.18 0.70 -3.35
C ILE A 96 -10.73 2.04 -2.82
N ALA A 97 -9.84 3.01 -2.59
CA ALA A 97 -10.19 4.31 -2.02
C ALA A 97 -11.16 5.09 -2.93
N PHE A 98 -10.90 5.11 -4.23
CA PHE A 98 -11.70 5.83 -5.24
C PHE A 98 -12.73 4.97 -5.97
N TRP A 99 -12.98 3.75 -5.49
CA TRP A 99 -13.97 2.86 -6.11
C TRP A 99 -15.35 3.51 -6.15
N PRO A 100 -16.06 3.60 -7.29
CA PRO A 100 -17.33 4.33 -7.40
C PRO A 100 -18.54 3.62 -6.72
N GLY A 101 -18.35 2.40 -6.19
CA GLY A 101 -19.42 1.62 -5.56
C GLY A 101 -19.95 2.19 -4.24
N ARG A 102 -21.09 1.67 -3.76
CA ARG A 102 -21.76 2.07 -2.51
C ARG A 102 -21.05 1.57 -1.23
N LEU A 103 -19.75 1.35 -1.28
CA LEU A 103 -18.98 0.84 -0.15
C LEU A 103 -18.90 1.90 0.96
N ALA A 104 -19.31 1.51 2.17
CA ALA A 104 -19.15 2.34 3.37
C ALA A 104 -17.68 2.71 3.59
N TRP A 105 -17.43 3.91 4.13
CA TRP A 105 -16.08 4.44 4.30
C TRP A 105 -15.16 3.52 5.12
N TRP A 106 -15.68 2.89 6.18
CA TRP A 106 -14.90 1.99 7.03
C TRP A 106 -14.53 0.69 6.31
N LYS A 107 -15.42 0.17 5.45
CA LYS A 107 -15.11 -1.00 4.61
C LYS A 107 -14.01 -0.67 3.61
N ARG A 108 -14.04 0.54 3.02
CA ARG A 108 -12.95 1.03 2.15
C ARG A 108 -11.63 1.08 2.91
N LEU A 109 -11.65 1.65 4.12
CA LEU A 109 -10.47 1.74 4.97
C LEU A 109 -9.92 0.34 5.29
N LEU A 110 -10.76 -0.60 5.74
CA LEU A 110 -10.32 -1.96 6.05
C LEU A 110 -9.74 -2.68 4.83
N LEU A 111 -10.40 -2.59 3.67
CA LEU A 111 -9.89 -3.22 2.44
C LEU A 111 -8.56 -2.58 2.00
N ALA A 112 -8.42 -1.25 2.09
CA ALA A 112 -7.19 -0.56 1.75
C ALA A 112 -6.05 -0.88 2.74
N LEU A 113 -6.36 -1.05 4.03
CA LEU A 113 -5.39 -1.53 5.02
C LEU A 113 -4.92 -2.96 4.71
N LEU A 114 -5.86 -3.86 4.42
CA LEU A 114 -5.56 -5.26 4.09
C LEU A 114 -4.81 -5.41 2.76
N ALA A 115 -4.94 -4.45 1.84
CA ALA A 115 -4.22 -4.45 0.58
C ALA A 115 -2.69 -4.44 0.78
N PHE A 116 -2.19 -3.81 1.85
CA PHE A 116 -0.74 -3.76 2.14
C PHE A 116 -0.13 -5.15 2.39
N PRO A 117 -0.50 -5.89 3.45
CA PRO A 117 0.11 -7.20 3.70
C PRO A 117 -0.27 -8.21 2.62
N ALA A 118 -1.47 -8.12 2.03
CA ALA A 118 -1.89 -9.06 0.99
C ALA A 118 -1.11 -8.88 -0.32
N VAL A 119 -1.06 -7.66 -0.87
CA VAL A 119 -0.38 -7.40 -2.14
C VAL A 119 1.14 -7.37 -1.94
N GLY A 120 1.62 -6.70 -0.89
CA GLY A 120 3.04 -6.65 -0.57
C GLY A 120 3.61 -8.05 -0.30
N GLY A 121 2.90 -8.87 0.50
CA GLY A 121 3.28 -10.26 0.74
C GLY A 121 3.24 -11.11 -0.52
N ALA A 122 2.20 -10.99 -1.35
CA ALA A 122 2.13 -11.74 -2.62
C ALA A 122 3.27 -11.38 -3.59
N VAL A 123 3.60 -10.09 -3.71
CA VAL A 123 4.74 -9.62 -4.52
C VAL A 123 6.06 -10.14 -3.91
N GLY A 124 6.22 -10.06 -2.58
CA GLY A 124 7.37 -10.62 -1.86
C GLY A 124 7.58 -12.10 -2.14
N LEU A 125 6.53 -12.91 -1.97
CA LEU A 125 6.56 -14.33 -2.32
C LEU A 125 6.97 -14.54 -3.78
N GLY A 126 6.45 -13.74 -4.71
CA GLY A 126 6.83 -13.80 -6.12
C GLY A 126 8.33 -13.55 -6.35
N PHE A 127 8.92 -12.54 -5.70
CA PHE A 127 10.36 -12.27 -5.79
C PHE A 127 11.19 -13.40 -5.17
N GLY A 128 10.84 -13.87 -3.98
CA GLY A 128 11.57 -14.96 -3.33
C GLY A 128 11.53 -16.27 -4.13
N LEU A 129 10.39 -16.60 -4.74
CA LEU A 129 10.28 -17.75 -5.64
C LEU A 129 11.10 -17.56 -6.92
N ALA A 130 11.05 -16.37 -7.53
CA ALA A 130 11.79 -16.08 -8.77
C ALA A 130 13.31 -16.06 -8.59
N THR A 131 13.77 -15.75 -7.37
CA THR A 131 15.21 -15.65 -7.03
C THR A 131 15.76 -16.89 -6.34
N GLY A 132 14.90 -17.86 -5.97
CA GLY A 132 15.32 -19.05 -5.22
C GLY A 132 15.74 -18.74 -3.78
N TYR A 133 15.17 -17.70 -3.17
CA TYR A 133 15.61 -17.21 -1.86
C TYR A 133 15.57 -18.27 -0.75
N TRP A 134 14.58 -19.17 -0.81
CA TRP A 134 14.38 -20.22 0.21
C TRP A 134 14.92 -21.60 -0.21
N SER A 135 15.70 -21.69 -1.29
CA SER A 135 16.23 -22.96 -1.83
C SER A 135 17.73 -23.12 -1.67
#